data_AF-A0A3D4H2E5-F1
#
_entry.id   AF-A0A3D4H2E5-F1
#
_cell.length_a   1.000
_cell.length_b   1.000
_cell.length_c   1.000
_cell.angle_alpha   90.00
_cell.angle_beta   90.00
_cell.angle_gamma   90.00
#
_symmetry.space_group_name_H-M   'P 1'
#
loop_
_entity.id
_entity.type
_entity.pdbx_description
1 polymer ?
#
loop_
_entity_poly.entity_id
_entity_poly.type
_entity_poly.pdbx_seq_one_letter_code
_entity_poly.pdbx_strand_id
1 'polypeptide(L)'
;MSRISAFFKFEEHRTDFRRETVGGITTFVTMAYIVIVNPMILSKAMGQNLFPELLFATCISAALATFIMGIGANYPFALAPGMGLNAFFVSLVAGEQVHQDQVLGVVLASGILFTALTLARVREALINAVPDALKHASAAGIGLFIAFIGLKNAGMVEANEQTLVSLGEVRSVSVGMLILGILGIGVLLVRGAKGAILIGVMGVALISMLIGQTPLPTGVFDLPTWPSNLFGKAVLELPAAFDVGLIGFVFAFLFVDLFDTMGTLVGVSEKAGFLDRSGRLPRANRALLADSVGTMAGAVFGTSTVTTYIESASGVSVGARTGFASVVTGILFLVAIFLTP
;
A
#
# COMPACT_ATOMS: atom_id res chain seq x y z
N MET A 1 9.61 -31.44 9.15
CA MET A 1 9.06 -30.09 8.92
C MET A 1 10.17 -29.08 8.88
N SER A 2 10.13 -28.13 7.96
CA SER A 2 11.12 -27.04 7.94
C SER A 2 10.95 -26.13 9.17
N ARG A 3 12.03 -25.51 9.67
CA ARG A 3 11.95 -24.53 10.77
C ARG A 3 11.00 -23.35 10.44
N ILE A 4 10.94 -22.96 9.16
CA ILE A 4 10.08 -21.90 8.64
C ILE A 4 8.60 -22.26 8.78
N SER A 5 8.20 -23.47 8.35
CA SER A 5 6.81 -23.94 8.47
C SER A 5 6.33 -24.03 9.92
N ALA A 6 7.23 -24.32 10.86
CA ALA A 6 6.92 -24.33 12.29
C ALA A 6 6.77 -22.91 12.85
N PHE A 7 7.65 -21.97 12.47
CA PHE A 7 7.57 -20.57 12.90
C PHE A 7 6.26 -19.90 12.47
N PHE A 8 5.87 -20.06 11.20
CA PHE A 8 4.64 -19.48 10.65
C PHE A 8 3.38 -20.33 10.91
N LYS A 9 3.52 -21.48 11.58
CA LYS A 9 2.41 -22.36 11.98
C LYS A 9 1.57 -22.85 10.77
N PHE A 10 2.23 -23.34 9.73
CA PHE A 10 1.56 -23.73 8.48
C PHE A 10 0.46 -24.78 8.68
N GLU A 11 0.64 -25.71 9.61
CA GLU A 11 -0.38 -26.73 9.92
C GLU A 11 -1.63 -26.13 10.56
N GLU A 12 -1.47 -25.23 11.53
CA GLU A 12 -2.57 -24.52 12.20
C GLU A 12 -3.38 -23.71 11.19
N HIS A 13 -2.70 -23.11 10.22
CA HIS A 13 -3.28 -22.29 9.17
C HIS A 13 -3.65 -23.07 7.90
N ARG A 14 -3.48 -24.40 7.88
CA ARG A 14 -3.79 -25.30 6.74
C ARG A 14 -3.22 -24.79 5.41
N THR A 15 -1.98 -24.33 5.43
CA THR A 15 -1.28 -23.78 4.26
C THR A 15 0.02 -24.53 3.95
N ASP A 16 0.64 -24.20 2.84
CA ASP A 16 1.90 -24.77 2.37
C ASP A 16 2.78 -23.70 1.72
N PHE A 17 4.07 -24.00 1.52
CA PHE A 17 5.01 -23.07 0.90
C PHE A 17 4.54 -22.54 -0.45
N ARG A 18 3.95 -23.40 -1.29
CA ARG A 18 3.53 -23.02 -2.62
C ARG A 18 2.38 -22.01 -2.56
N ARG A 19 1.39 -22.24 -1.70
CA ARG A 19 0.25 -21.33 -1.50
C ARG A 19 0.70 -19.98 -0.99
N GLU A 20 1.57 -19.97 0.02
CA GLU A 20 2.05 -18.71 0.59
C GLU A 20 2.94 -17.94 -0.40
N THR A 21 3.82 -18.61 -1.15
CA THR A 21 4.64 -17.96 -2.19
C THR A 21 3.78 -17.38 -3.31
N VAL A 22 2.83 -18.15 -3.86
CA VAL A 22 1.92 -17.65 -4.90
C VAL A 22 1.07 -16.50 -4.37
N GLY A 23 0.62 -16.60 -3.12
CA GLY A 23 -0.11 -15.55 -2.44
C GLY A 23 0.68 -14.26 -2.29
N GLY A 24 1.93 -14.34 -1.82
CA GLY A 24 2.83 -13.18 -1.73
C GLY A 24 3.13 -12.54 -3.09
N ILE A 25 3.43 -13.34 -4.11
CA ILE A 25 3.62 -12.84 -5.49
C ILE A 25 2.36 -12.14 -5.99
N THR A 26 1.18 -12.73 -5.75
CA THR A 26 -0.11 -12.15 -6.18
C THR A 26 -0.37 -10.82 -5.47
N THR A 27 -0.12 -10.75 -4.15
CA THR A 27 -0.22 -9.49 -3.40
C THR A 27 0.75 -8.45 -3.94
N PHE A 28 2.02 -8.80 -4.16
CA PHE A 28 3.01 -7.87 -4.71
C PHE A 28 2.59 -7.33 -6.08
N VAL A 29 2.18 -8.20 -7.02
CA VAL A 29 1.80 -7.76 -8.37
C VAL A 29 0.56 -6.87 -8.36
N THR A 30 -0.39 -7.12 -7.46
CA THR A 30 -1.58 -6.26 -7.35
C THR A 30 -1.28 -4.89 -6.74
N MET A 31 -0.26 -4.79 -5.89
CA MET A 31 0.18 -3.51 -5.32
C MET A 31 1.36 -2.87 -6.06
N ALA A 32 1.92 -3.51 -7.10
CA ALA A 32 3.15 -3.07 -7.76
C ALA A 32 3.05 -1.67 -8.37
N TYR A 33 1.84 -1.19 -8.66
CA TYR A 33 1.62 0.19 -9.10
C TYR A 33 2.18 1.21 -8.10
N ILE A 34 2.24 0.89 -6.80
CA ILE A 34 2.71 1.83 -5.78
C ILE A 34 4.17 2.22 -5.96
N VAL A 35 4.98 1.33 -6.55
CA VAL A 35 6.39 1.57 -6.88
C VAL A 35 6.56 2.81 -7.76
N ILE A 36 5.57 3.10 -8.61
CA ILE A 36 5.60 4.26 -9.52
C ILE A 36 4.66 5.36 -9.04
N VAL A 37 3.47 5.00 -8.58
CA VAL A 37 2.41 5.96 -8.26
C VAL A 37 2.74 6.80 -7.03
N ASN A 38 3.32 6.22 -5.98
CA ASN A 38 3.70 7.00 -4.80
C ASN A 38 4.81 8.03 -5.13
N PRO A 39 5.93 7.64 -5.77
CA PRO A 39 6.95 8.62 -6.20
C PRO A 39 6.39 9.68 -7.14
N MET A 40 5.53 9.30 -8.09
CA MET A 40 4.90 10.25 -9.03
C MET A 40 4.01 11.28 -8.32
N ILE A 41 3.33 10.89 -7.24
CA ILE A 41 2.48 11.79 -6.46
C ILE A 41 3.34 12.71 -5.60
N LEU A 42 4.28 12.15 -4.83
CA LEU A 42 5.12 12.93 -3.93
C LEU A 42 6.08 13.86 -4.67
N SER A 43 6.64 13.44 -5.82
CA SER A 43 7.56 14.27 -6.61
C SER A 43 6.89 15.53 -7.17
N LYS A 44 5.56 15.54 -7.34
CA LYS A 44 4.83 16.75 -7.74
C LYS A 44 4.83 17.83 -6.65
N ALA A 45 4.80 17.42 -5.39
CA ALA A 45 4.87 18.33 -4.25
C ALA A 45 6.31 18.69 -3.87
N MET A 46 7.22 17.71 -3.96
CA MET A 46 8.57 17.81 -3.39
C MET A 46 9.64 18.23 -4.41
N GLY A 47 9.40 17.96 -5.70
CA GLY A 47 10.36 18.18 -6.78
C GLY A 47 10.54 16.94 -7.64
N GLN A 48 10.47 17.11 -8.96
CA GLN A 48 10.52 16.00 -9.92
C GLN A 48 11.87 15.25 -9.90
N ASN A 49 12.95 15.93 -9.51
CA ASN A 49 14.28 15.35 -9.36
C ASN A 49 14.37 14.31 -8.23
N LEU A 50 13.43 14.30 -7.28
CA LEU A 50 13.41 13.35 -6.17
C LEU A 50 12.73 12.02 -6.53
N PHE A 51 12.19 11.85 -7.74
CA PHE A 51 11.48 10.64 -8.14
C PHE A 51 12.29 9.35 -7.90
N PRO A 52 13.58 9.23 -8.27
CA PRO A 52 14.35 8.01 -8.03
C PRO A 52 14.55 7.72 -6.53
N GLU A 53 14.78 8.76 -5.73
CA GLU A 53 14.93 8.66 -4.28
C GLU A 53 13.62 8.24 -3.60
N LEU A 54 12.50 8.81 -4.03
CA LEU A 54 11.16 8.47 -3.56
C LEU A 54 10.78 7.03 -3.93
N LEU A 55 11.20 6.54 -5.10
CA LEU A 55 11.00 5.14 -5.51
C LEU A 55 11.73 4.20 -4.56
N PHE A 56 13.00 4.49 -4.27
CA PHE A 56 13.77 3.74 -3.28
C PHE A 56 13.08 3.78 -1.92
N ALA A 57 12.72 4.97 -1.43
CA ALA A 57 12.06 5.18 -0.15
C ALA A 57 10.74 4.41 -0.05
N THR A 58 9.95 4.38 -1.13
CA THR A 58 8.69 3.63 -1.23
C THR A 58 8.94 2.14 -1.03
N CYS A 59 9.88 1.58 -1.81
CA CYS A 59 10.11 0.14 -1.82
C CYS A 59 10.76 -0.35 -0.52
N ILE A 60 11.75 0.37 0.01
CA ILE A 60 12.40 -0.04 1.27
C ILE A 60 11.43 0.04 2.44
N SER A 61 10.58 1.08 2.49
CA SER A 61 9.62 1.26 3.57
C SER A 61 8.49 0.24 3.50
N ALA A 62 7.99 -0.05 2.29
CA ALA A 62 7.03 -1.13 2.06
C ALA A 62 7.60 -2.49 2.45
N ALA A 63 8.86 -2.78 2.06
CA ALA A 63 9.54 -4.02 2.42
C ALA A 63 9.66 -4.17 3.95
N LEU A 64 10.19 -3.14 4.63
CA LEU A 64 10.38 -3.15 6.08
C LEU A 64 9.06 -3.34 6.83
N ALA A 65 8.04 -2.54 6.51
CA ALA A 65 6.73 -2.63 7.16
C ALA A 65 6.08 -4.01 6.91
N THR A 66 6.19 -4.52 5.69
CA THR A 66 5.67 -5.83 5.31
C THR A 66 6.42 -6.98 6.01
N PHE A 67 7.74 -6.87 6.21
CA PHE A 67 8.50 -7.85 7.01
C PHE A 67 8.07 -7.84 8.47
N ILE A 68 7.87 -6.66 9.06
CA ILE A 68 7.43 -6.54 10.45
C ILE A 68 6.03 -7.16 10.60
N MET A 69 5.13 -6.94 9.64
CA MET A 69 3.81 -7.58 9.62
C MET A 69 3.91 -9.10 9.51
N GLY A 70 4.71 -9.59 8.57
CA GLY A 70 4.90 -11.02 8.35
C GLY A 70 5.51 -11.72 9.56
N ILE A 71 6.65 -11.23 10.06
CA ILE A 71 7.42 -11.87 11.13
C ILE A 71 6.79 -11.60 12.50
N GLY A 72 6.32 -10.39 12.75
CA GLY A 72 5.80 -9.95 14.06
C GLY A 72 4.33 -10.34 14.29
N ALA A 73 3.46 -10.09 13.32
CA ALA A 73 2.02 -10.33 13.46
C ALA A 73 1.57 -11.70 12.91
N ASN A 74 2.36 -12.31 12.01
CA ASN A 74 2.03 -13.53 11.30
C ASN A 74 0.71 -13.41 10.51
N TYR A 75 0.52 -12.30 9.81
CA TYR A 75 -0.58 -12.09 8.88
C TYR A 75 -0.08 -11.93 7.45
N PRO A 76 -0.78 -12.45 6.42
CA PRO A 76 -0.47 -12.30 5.00
C PRO A 76 -0.85 -10.90 4.47
N PHE A 77 -0.62 -9.86 5.27
CA PHE A 77 -0.94 -8.48 4.93
C PHE A 77 0.34 -7.76 4.49
N ALA A 78 0.28 -7.09 3.35
CA ALA A 78 1.34 -6.23 2.85
C ALA A 78 1.08 -4.78 3.25
N LEU A 79 2.16 -4.04 3.45
CA LEU A 79 2.13 -2.64 3.83
C LEU A 79 2.95 -1.83 2.83
N ALA A 80 2.45 -0.65 2.49
CA ALA A 80 3.11 0.31 1.60
C ALA A 80 2.55 1.73 1.87
N PRO A 81 3.12 2.81 1.29
CA PRO A 81 2.62 4.17 1.50
C PRO A 81 1.14 4.33 1.15
N GLY A 82 0.32 4.83 2.07
CA GLY A 82 -1.14 4.90 1.92
C GLY A 82 -1.60 5.92 0.89
N MET A 83 -2.42 5.51 -0.07
CA MET A 83 -2.83 6.36 -1.19
C MET A 83 -3.65 7.58 -0.76
N GLY A 84 -4.52 7.44 0.26
CA GLY A 84 -5.26 8.58 0.83
C GLY A 84 -4.32 9.57 1.54
N LEU A 85 -3.32 9.05 2.24
CA LEU A 85 -2.32 9.83 2.98
C LEU A 85 -1.36 10.56 2.02
N ASN A 86 -1.05 9.98 0.87
CA ASN A 86 -0.28 10.63 -0.19
C ASN A 86 -1.02 11.84 -0.77
N ALA A 87 -2.32 11.71 -1.02
CA ALA A 87 -3.14 12.84 -1.50
C ALA A 87 -3.20 13.95 -0.45
N PHE A 88 -3.35 13.60 0.83
CA PHE A 88 -3.32 14.58 1.92
C PHE A 88 -1.96 15.26 2.04
N PHE A 89 -0.86 14.51 1.99
CA PHE A 89 0.51 15.03 1.97
C PHE A 89 0.71 16.09 0.89
N VAL A 90 0.38 15.75 -0.36
CA VAL A 90 0.56 16.67 -1.49
C VAL A 90 -0.32 17.91 -1.34
N SER A 91 -1.54 17.76 -0.81
CA SER A 91 -2.45 18.88 -0.61
C SER A 91 -1.93 19.91 0.41
N LEU A 92 -1.26 19.46 1.47
CA LEU A 92 -0.64 20.36 2.46
C LEU A 92 0.51 21.16 1.87
N VAL A 93 1.36 20.51 1.08
CA VAL A 93 2.50 21.17 0.42
C VAL A 93 2.01 22.11 -0.69
N ALA A 94 1.08 21.67 -1.53
CA ALA A 94 0.55 22.46 -2.64
C ALA A 94 -0.31 23.65 -2.17
N GLY A 95 -0.93 23.54 -1.00
CA GLY A 95 -1.64 24.66 -0.37
C GLY A 95 -0.71 25.70 0.29
N GLU A 96 0.60 25.57 0.14
CA GLU A 96 1.64 26.39 0.79
C GLU A 96 1.50 26.45 2.33
N GLN A 97 0.84 25.45 2.93
CA GLN A 97 0.57 25.43 4.37
C GLN A 97 1.79 24.97 5.16
N VAL A 98 2.64 24.14 4.55
CA VAL A 98 3.77 23.47 5.21
C VAL A 98 4.90 23.23 4.20
N HIS A 99 6.15 23.47 4.60
CA HIS A 99 7.29 23.11 3.76
C HIS A 99 7.36 21.57 3.60
N GLN A 100 7.74 21.08 2.42
CA GLN A 100 7.78 19.63 2.12
C GLN A 100 8.51 18.79 3.17
N ASP A 101 9.64 19.29 3.68
CA ASP A 101 10.46 18.60 4.67
C ASP A 101 9.76 18.56 6.05
N GLN A 102 9.04 19.64 6.40
CA GLN A 102 8.24 19.70 7.64
C GLN A 102 7.10 18.70 7.64
N VAL A 103 6.49 18.42 6.47
CA VAL A 103 5.44 17.39 6.36
C VAL A 103 6.02 16.00 6.70
N LEU A 104 7.26 15.70 6.32
CA LEU A 104 7.92 14.44 6.74
C LEU A 104 8.10 14.38 8.26
N GLY A 105 8.43 15.49 8.91
CA GLY A 105 8.48 15.61 10.37
C GLY A 105 7.10 15.36 11.02
N VAL A 106 6.04 15.90 10.44
CA VAL A 106 4.64 15.67 10.86
C VAL A 106 4.26 14.19 10.73
N VAL A 107 4.62 13.53 9.62
CA VAL A 107 4.37 12.10 9.41
C VAL A 107 5.13 11.27 10.46
N LEU A 108 6.39 11.60 10.74
CA LEU A 108 7.19 10.92 11.77
C LEU A 108 6.57 11.10 13.17
N ALA A 109 6.18 12.33 13.54
CA ALA A 109 5.50 12.61 14.79
C ALA A 109 4.19 11.82 14.93
N SER A 110 3.41 11.73 13.84
CA SER A 110 2.20 10.93 13.78
C SER A 110 2.48 9.43 14.00
N GLY A 111 3.53 8.89 13.36
CA GLY A 111 3.97 7.50 13.58
C GLY A 111 4.44 7.20 15.01
N ILE A 112 5.15 8.14 15.64
CA ILE A 112 5.56 8.04 17.05
C ILE A 112 4.32 8.01 17.96
N LEU A 113 3.40 8.95 17.75
CA LEU A 113 2.16 9.05 18.50
C LEU A 113 1.32 7.78 18.32
N PHE A 114 1.22 7.25 17.09
CA PHE A 114 0.55 5.99 16.82
C PHE A 114 1.17 4.80 17.52
N THR A 115 2.50 4.74 17.56
CA THR A 115 3.20 3.67 18.27
C THR A 115 2.88 3.73 19.75
N ALA A 116 2.90 4.92 20.36
CA ALA A 116 2.51 5.11 21.75
C ALA A 116 1.05 4.69 22.01
N LEU A 117 0.12 5.10 21.15
CA LEU A 117 -1.30 4.71 21.27
C LEU A 117 -1.52 3.20 21.06
N THR A 118 -0.75 2.56 20.19
CA THR A 118 -0.81 1.10 19.97
C THR A 118 -0.33 0.35 21.20
N LEU A 119 0.80 0.77 21.78
CA LEU A 119 1.35 0.18 23.01
C LEU A 119 0.42 0.37 24.20
N ALA A 120 -0.25 1.53 24.29
CA ALA A 120 -1.29 1.80 25.28
C ALA A 120 -2.64 1.10 25.00
N ARG A 121 -2.74 0.29 23.93
CA ARG A 121 -3.96 -0.41 23.48
C ARG A 121 -5.13 0.50 23.12
N VAL A 122 -4.89 1.80 22.95
CA VAL A 122 -5.91 2.78 22.57
C VAL A 122 -6.37 2.53 21.14
N ARG A 123 -5.47 2.25 20.18
CA ARG A 123 -5.87 1.95 18.78
C ARG A 123 -6.79 0.73 18.68
N GLU A 124 -6.48 -0.32 19.42
CA GLU A 124 -7.29 -1.55 19.42
C GLU A 124 -8.68 -1.28 20.00
N ALA A 125 -8.77 -0.49 21.08
CA ALA A 125 -10.04 -0.06 21.64
C ALA A 125 -10.85 0.81 20.66
N LEU A 126 -10.19 1.76 19.98
CA LEU A 126 -10.83 2.61 18.96
C LEU A 126 -11.41 1.78 17.82
N ILE A 127 -10.63 0.84 17.26
CA ILE A 127 -11.08 -0.03 16.17
C ILE A 127 -12.27 -0.89 16.60
N ASN A 128 -12.24 -1.43 17.82
CA ASN A 128 -13.33 -2.25 18.34
C ASN A 128 -14.59 -1.43 18.68
N ALA A 129 -14.43 -0.14 19.00
CA ALA A 129 -15.55 0.77 19.28
C ALA A 129 -16.23 1.28 18.01
N VAL A 130 -15.53 1.32 16.88
CA VAL A 130 -16.12 1.76 15.60
C VAL A 130 -17.17 0.74 15.13
N PRO A 131 -18.39 1.18 14.77
CA PRO A 131 -19.41 0.30 14.21
C PRO A 131 -18.96 -0.40 12.92
N ASP A 132 -19.40 -1.64 12.72
CA ASP A 132 -19.02 -2.44 11.55
C ASP A 132 -19.43 -1.77 10.22
N ALA A 133 -20.55 -1.05 10.20
CA ALA A 133 -20.96 -0.25 9.06
C ALA A 133 -19.88 0.75 8.60
N LEU A 134 -19.19 1.42 9.53
CA LEU A 134 -18.11 2.35 9.20
C LEU A 134 -16.84 1.62 8.73
N LYS A 135 -16.54 0.45 9.31
CA LYS A 135 -15.40 -0.37 8.88
C LYS A 135 -15.57 -0.84 7.44
N HIS A 136 -16.73 -1.38 7.09
CA HIS A 136 -17.03 -1.83 5.72
C HIS A 136 -17.14 -0.67 4.75
N ALA A 137 -17.73 0.47 5.16
CA ALA A 137 -17.78 1.68 4.32
C ALA A 137 -16.38 2.20 3.98
N SER A 138 -15.44 2.14 4.94
CA SER A 138 -14.04 2.52 4.71
C SER A 138 -13.39 1.62 3.67
N ALA A 139 -13.52 0.30 3.80
CA ALA A 139 -13.00 -0.65 2.80
C ALA A 139 -13.61 -0.43 1.40
N ALA A 140 -14.92 -0.19 1.31
CA ALA A 140 -15.59 0.10 0.05
C ALA A 140 -15.12 1.43 -0.56
N GLY A 141 -14.93 2.47 0.26
CA GLY A 141 -14.42 3.77 -0.16
C GLY A 141 -12.99 3.69 -0.72
N ILE A 142 -12.09 2.98 -0.04
CA ILE A 142 -10.71 2.73 -0.51
C ILE A 142 -10.74 2.02 -1.86
N GLY A 143 -11.57 0.98 -2.00
CA GLY A 143 -11.74 0.24 -3.26
C GLY A 143 -12.24 1.13 -4.42
N LEU A 144 -13.25 1.96 -4.17
CA LEU A 144 -13.79 2.88 -5.18
C LEU A 144 -12.75 3.95 -5.58
N PHE A 145 -11.97 4.43 -4.62
CA PHE A 145 -10.90 5.40 -4.87
C PHE A 145 -9.79 4.79 -5.75
N ILE A 146 -9.31 3.58 -5.43
CA ILE A 146 -8.28 2.89 -6.25
C ILE A 146 -8.83 2.59 -7.65
N ALA A 147 -10.09 2.15 -7.75
CA ALA A 147 -10.74 1.95 -9.03
C ALA A 147 -10.78 3.24 -9.86
N PHE A 148 -11.14 4.37 -9.24
CA PHE A 148 -11.14 5.68 -9.87
C PHE A 148 -9.74 6.09 -10.38
N ILE A 149 -8.69 5.88 -9.58
CA ILE A 149 -7.30 6.11 -10.01
C ILE A 149 -6.94 5.24 -11.22
N GLY A 150 -7.36 3.97 -11.24
CA GLY A 150 -7.20 3.08 -12.40
C GLY A 150 -7.88 3.60 -13.66
N LEU A 151 -9.13 4.05 -13.55
CA LEU A 151 -9.87 4.66 -14.67
C LEU A 151 -9.20 5.94 -15.18
N LYS A 152 -8.71 6.78 -14.26
CA LYS A 152 -8.00 8.02 -14.58
C LYS A 152 -6.68 7.75 -15.29
N ASN A 153 -5.88 6.82 -14.79
CA ASN A 153 -4.59 6.46 -15.40
C ASN A 153 -4.76 5.78 -16.76
N ALA A 154 -5.86 5.07 -16.99
CA ALA A 154 -6.20 4.50 -18.30
C ALA A 154 -6.69 5.55 -19.32
N GLY A 155 -7.00 6.79 -18.88
CA GLY A 155 -7.58 7.84 -19.72
C GLY A 155 -9.08 7.73 -19.95
N MET A 156 -9.77 6.83 -19.23
CA MET A 156 -11.23 6.71 -19.31
C MET A 156 -11.94 7.86 -18.57
N VAL A 157 -11.29 8.38 -17.53
CA VAL A 157 -11.76 9.49 -16.71
C VAL A 157 -10.74 10.61 -16.74
N GLU A 158 -11.20 11.84 -16.95
CA GLU A 158 -10.37 13.04 -16.92
C GLU A 158 -10.96 14.12 -16.01
N ALA A 159 -10.15 15.12 -15.67
CA ALA A 159 -10.59 16.23 -14.84
C ALA A 159 -11.40 17.23 -15.68
N ASN A 160 -12.52 17.70 -15.13
CA ASN A 160 -13.35 18.73 -15.74
C ASN A 160 -13.56 19.86 -14.74
N GLU A 161 -13.35 21.12 -15.14
CA GLU A 161 -13.48 22.25 -14.20
C GLU A 161 -14.92 22.45 -13.70
N GLN A 162 -15.94 22.03 -14.45
CA GLN A 162 -17.35 22.22 -14.11
C GLN A 162 -17.94 21.06 -13.31
N THR A 163 -17.55 19.83 -13.62
CA THR A 163 -18.12 18.61 -13.02
C THR A 163 -17.13 17.84 -12.15
N LEU A 164 -15.90 18.33 -12.01
CA LEU A 164 -14.73 17.65 -11.42
C LEU A 164 -14.27 16.40 -12.21
N VAL A 165 -15.19 15.73 -12.89
CA VAL A 165 -15.00 14.46 -13.61
C VAL A 165 -15.72 14.50 -14.96
N SER A 166 -15.03 14.18 -16.05
CA SER A 166 -15.62 13.90 -17.36
C SER A 166 -15.12 12.57 -17.94
N LEU A 167 -15.82 12.08 -18.96
CA LEU A 167 -15.36 10.96 -19.78
C LEU A 167 -14.15 11.43 -20.60
N GLY A 168 -13.03 10.73 -20.47
CA GLY A 168 -11.85 10.94 -21.31
C GLY A 168 -11.97 10.23 -22.65
N GLU A 169 -10.82 9.94 -23.28
CA GLU A 169 -10.77 9.27 -24.58
C GLU A 169 -11.03 7.76 -24.48
N VAL A 170 -12.32 7.39 -24.48
CA VAL A 170 -12.79 6.00 -24.33
C VAL A 170 -12.41 5.06 -25.50
N ARG A 171 -11.99 5.61 -26.64
CA ARG A 171 -11.56 4.84 -27.82
C ARG A 171 -10.04 4.59 -27.86
N SER A 172 -9.31 5.10 -26.87
CA SER A 172 -7.87 4.89 -26.80
C SER A 172 -7.52 3.42 -26.56
N VAL A 173 -6.34 3.02 -27.02
CA VAL A 173 -5.79 1.67 -26.80
C VAL A 173 -5.70 1.38 -25.30
N SER A 174 -5.31 2.37 -24.48
CA SER A 174 -5.23 2.26 -23.02
C SER A 174 -6.55 1.86 -22.36
N VAL A 175 -7.67 2.46 -22.76
CA VAL A 175 -9.00 2.07 -22.27
C VAL A 175 -9.39 0.68 -22.75
N GLY A 176 -9.04 0.31 -23.99
CA GLY A 176 -9.19 -1.04 -24.50
C GLY A 176 -8.45 -2.09 -23.66
N MET A 177 -7.21 -1.80 -23.27
CA MET A 177 -6.39 -2.67 -22.41
C MET A 177 -6.98 -2.81 -21.00
N LEU A 178 -7.50 -1.72 -20.43
CA LEU A 178 -8.22 -1.74 -19.16
C LEU A 178 -9.42 -2.69 -19.22
N ILE A 179 -10.29 -2.54 -20.23
CA ILE A 179 -11.49 -3.38 -20.40
C ILE A 179 -11.09 -4.85 -20.62
N LEU A 180 -10.10 -5.10 -21.48
CA LEU A 180 -9.56 -6.44 -21.71
C LEU A 180 -9.05 -7.08 -20.42
N GLY A 181 -8.35 -6.31 -19.58
CA GLY A 181 -7.86 -6.77 -18.28
C GLY A 181 -8.99 -7.13 -17.32
N ILE A 182 -9.96 -6.23 -17.14
CA ILE A 182 -11.11 -6.45 -16.25
C ILE A 182 -11.90 -7.69 -16.69
N LEU A 183 -12.25 -7.78 -17.98
CA LEU A 183 -13.00 -8.92 -18.51
C LEU A 183 -12.18 -10.21 -18.45
N GLY A 184 -10.90 -10.17 -18.82
CA GLY A 184 -10.00 -11.32 -18.77
C GLY A 184 -9.85 -11.89 -17.37
N ILE A 185 -9.59 -11.02 -16.38
CA ILE A 185 -9.53 -11.41 -14.96
C ILE A 185 -10.89 -11.97 -14.51
N GLY A 186 -12.00 -11.32 -14.88
CA GLY A 186 -13.35 -11.79 -14.56
C GLY A 186 -13.62 -13.21 -15.08
N VAL A 187 -13.31 -13.48 -16.35
CA VAL A 187 -13.47 -14.83 -16.94
C VAL A 187 -12.60 -15.86 -16.22
N LEU A 188 -11.35 -15.53 -15.91
CA LEU A 188 -10.45 -16.43 -15.19
C LEU A 188 -10.93 -16.72 -13.76
N LEU A 189 -11.49 -15.72 -13.08
CA LEU A 189 -12.10 -15.88 -11.75
C LEU A 189 -13.31 -16.81 -11.80
N VAL A 190 -14.22 -16.60 -12.77
CA VAL A 190 -15.41 -17.47 -12.96
C VAL A 190 -15.00 -18.91 -13.27
N ARG A 191 -13.90 -19.11 -14.01
CA ARG A 191 -13.33 -20.44 -14.30
C ARG A 191 -12.55 -21.06 -13.13
N GLY A 192 -12.45 -20.38 -12.00
CA GLY A 192 -11.72 -20.87 -10.83
C GLY A 192 -10.21 -20.99 -11.04
N ALA A 193 -9.64 -20.21 -11.97
CA ALA A 193 -8.20 -20.23 -12.24
C ALA A 193 -7.42 -19.68 -11.03
N LYS A 194 -6.51 -20.48 -10.49
CA LYS A 194 -5.61 -20.04 -9.41
C LYS A 194 -4.67 -18.96 -9.95
N GLY A 195 -4.64 -17.79 -9.31
CA GLY A 195 -3.86 -16.65 -9.79
C GLY A 195 -4.49 -15.90 -10.96
N ALA A 196 -5.82 -15.97 -11.14
CA ALA A 196 -6.56 -15.25 -12.19
C ALA A 196 -6.14 -13.78 -12.33
N ILE A 197 -5.97 -13.07 -11.20
CA ILE A 197 -5.55 -11.66 -11.19
C ILE A 197 -4.12 -11.52 -11.74
N LEU A 198 -3.18 -12.35 -11.26
CA LEU A 198 -1.79 -12.36 -11.72
C LEU A 198 -1.70 -12.65 -13.23
N ILE A 199 -2.41 -13.67 -13.71
CA ILE A 199 -2.41 -14.05 -15.13
C ILE A 199 -3.01 -12.93 -15.99
N GLY A 200 -4.10 -12.30 -15.53
CA GLY A 200 -4.73 -11.21 -16.26
C GLY A 200 -3.85 -9.96 -16.36
N VAL A 201 -3.25 -9.53 -15.25
CA VAL A 201 -2.33 -8.37 -15.24
C VAL A 201 -1.11 -8.62 -16.14
N MET A 202 -0.47 -9.79 -16.01
CA MET A 202 0.68 -10.15 -16.85
C MET A 202 0.29 -10.27 -18.33
N GLY A 203 -0.88 -10.83 -18.62
CA GLY A 203 -1.39 -10.97 -19.98
C GLY A 203 -1.63 -9.61 -20.66
N VAL A 204 -2.27 -8.67 -19.96
CA VAL A 204 -2.48 -7.30 -20.45
C VAL A 204 -1.16 -6.58 -20.67
N ALA A 205 -0.22 -6.68 -19.72
CA ALA A 205 1.10 -6.07 -19.85
C ALA A 205 1.85 -6.59 -21.09
N LEU A 206 1.87 -7.91 -21.31
CA LEU A 206 2.50 -8.52 -22.47
C LEU A 206 1.83 -8.09 -23.78
N ILE A 207 0.50 -8.09 -23.85
CA ILE A 207 -0.22 -7.63 -25.04
C ILE A 207 0.10 -6.16 -25.33
N SER A 208 0.14 -5.31 -24.29
CA SER A 208 0.44 -3.88 -24.41
C SER A 208 1.85 -3.63 -24.96
N MET A 209 2.82 -4.45 -24.56
CA MET A 209 4.18 -4.42 -25.11
C MET A 209 4.22 -4.89 -26.57
N LEU A 210 3.51 -5.98 -26.91
CA LEU A 210 3.50 -6.55 -28.26
C LEU A 210 2.88 -5.61 -29.31
N ILE A 211 1.85 -4.86 -28.93
CA ILE A 211 1.21 -3.87 -29.81
C ILE A 211 1.96 -2.52 -29.85
N GLY A 212 3.08 -2.39 -29.12
CA GLY A 212 3.91 -1.19 -29.07
C GLY A 212 3.33 -0.02 -28.25
N GLN A 213 2.27 -0.25 -27.47
CA GLN A 213 1.67 0.77 -26.61
C GLN A 213 2.53 1.05 -25.37
N THR A 214 3.16 0.00 -24.83
CA THR A 214 4.13 0.11 -23.74
C THR A 214 5.53 -0.12 -24.30
N PRO A 215 6.49 0.77 -24.04
CA PRO A 215 7.86 0.57 -24.49
C PRO A 215 8.42 -0.73 -23.90
N LEU A 216 9.21 -1.45 -24.71
CA LEU A 216 9.94 -2.61 -24.22
C LEU A 216 10.95 -2.17 -23.15
N PRO A 217 11.25 -3.03 -22.16
CA PRO A 217 12.23 -2.72 -21.15
C PRO A 217 13.56 -2.31 -21.79
N THR A 218 14.05 -1.12 -21.47
CA THR A 218 15.35 -0.58 -21.90
C THR A 218 16.51 -1.26 -21.18
N GLY A 219 16.23 -1.85 -20.01
CA GLY A 219 17.11 -2.69 -19.23
C GLY A 219 16.29 -3.61 -18.32
N VAL A 220 16.97 -4.47 -17.57
CA VAL A 220 16.34 -5.33 -16.55
C VAL A 220 16.77 -4.91 -15.15
N PHE A 221 17.99 -4.38 -15.02
CA PHE A 221 18.60 -4.01 -13.74
C PHE A 221 19.17 -2.61 -13.82
N ASP A 222 18.90 -1.79 -12.81
CA ASP A 222 19.58 -0.51 -12.58
C ASP A 222 20.05 -0.40 -11.13
N LEU A 223 21.09 0.40 -10.91
CA LEU A 223 21.61 0.68 -9.59
C LEU A 223 20.70 1.69 -8.89
N PRO A 224 20.09 1.33 -7.75
CA PRO A 224 19.17 2.22 -7.09
C PRO A 224 19.84 3.49 -6.59
N THR A 225 19.11 4.60 -6.71
CA THR A 225 19.54 5.88 -6.15
C THR A 225 19.23 5.91 -4.65
N TRP A 226 20.27 5.97 -3.82
CA TRP A 226 20.10 6.17 -2.38
C TRP A 226 19.43 7.52 -2.10
N PRO A 227 18.43 7.60 -1.19
CA PRO A 227 17.67 8.82 -0.91
C PRO A 227 18.47 9.84 -0.10
N SER A 228 19.59 10.35 -0.60
CA SER A 228 20.46 11.28 0.12
C SER A 228 19.80 12.61 0.45
N ASN A 229 18.85 13.08 -0.36
CA ASN A 229 18.15 14.35 -0.16
C ASN A 229 16.90 14.21 0.72
N LEU A 230 16.54 12.99 1.10
CA LEU A 230 15.31 12.68 1.83
C LEU A 230 15.58 11.98 3.16
N PHE A 231 16.57 11.09 3.19
CA PHE A 231 16.89 10.27 4.34
C PHE A 231 17.24 11.12 5.56
N GLY A 232 16.52 10.89 6.66
CA GLY A 232 16.73 11.57 7.94
C GLY A 232 16.10 12.96 8.04
N LYS A 233 15.57 13.55 6.95
CA LYS A 233 14.92 14.87 7.01
C LYS A 233 13.75 14.91 7.99
N ALA A 234 12.95 13.85 8.03
CA ALA A 234 11.85 13.75 9.00
C ALA A 234 12.33 13.88 10.46
N VAL A 235 13.53 13.39 10.78
CA VAL A 235 14.10 13.48 12.13
C VAL A 235 14.55 14.92 12.42
N LEU A 236 15.14 15.58 11.42
CA LEU A 236 15.55 16.99 11.54
C LEU A 236 14.36 17.91 11.74
N GLU A 237 13.25 17.63 11.05
CA GLU A 237 12.01 18.42 11.07
C GLU A 237 11.02 17.97 12.14
N LEU A 238 11.34 16.94 12.93
CA LEU A 238 10.49 16.45 14.01
C LEU A 238 10.14 17.55 15.04
N PRO A 239 11.04 18.47 15.43
CA PRO A 239 10.69 19.57 16.33
C PRO A 239 9.59 20.49 15.76
N ALA A 240 9.63 20.80 14.46
CA ALA A 240 8.64 21.67 13.81
C ALA A 240 7.23 21.06 13.85
N ALA A 241 7.12 19.73 13.83
CA ALA A 241 5.83 19.05 13.92
C ALA A 241 5.05 19.34 15.23
N PHE A 242 5.74 19.80 16.28
CA PHE A 242 5.13 20.17 17.57
C PHE A 242 4.76 21.65 17.68
N ASP A 243 5.05 22.46 16.65
CA ASP A 243 4.57 23.84 16.61
C ASP A 243 3.04 23.88 16.55
N VAL A 244 2.44 24.91 17.17
CA VAL A 244 0.98 25.05 17.30
C VAL A 244 0.27 25.02 15.94
N GLY A 245 0.93 25.49 14.88
CA GLY A 245 0.40 25.46 13.52
C GLY A 245 0.43 24.08 12.85
N LEU A 246 1.36 23.20 13.24
CA LEU A 246 1.59 21.90 12.57
C LEU A 246 1.04 20.70 13.36
N ILE A 247 0.84 20.84 14.67
CA ILE A 247 0.29 19.77 15.51
C ILE A 247 -1.10 19.32 15.05
N GLY A 248 -1.91 20.23 14.50
CA GLY A 248 -3.20 19.91 13.89
C GLY A 248 -3.07 18.92 12.74
N PHE A 249 -2.02 19.04 11.92
CA PHE A 249 -1.74 18.12 10.83
C PHE A 249 -1.27 16.76 11.33
N VAL A 250 -0.52 16.70 12.45
CA VAL A 250 -0.14 15.43 13.10
C VAL A 250 -1.39 14.63 13.44
N PHE A 251 -2.39 15.28 14.06
CA PHE A 251 -3.68 14.65 14.37
C PHE A 251 -4.47 14.30 13.11
N ALA A 252 -4.47 15.14 12.08
CA ALA A 252 -5.15 14.84 10.82
C ALA A 252 -4.59 13.58 10.16
N PHE A 253 -3.26 13.47 10.00
CA PHE A 253 -2.61 12.26 9.51
C PHE A 253 -2.95 11.04 10.38
N LEU A 254 -2.97 11.22 11.71
CA LEU A 254 -3.31 10.16 12.64
C LEU A 254 -4.73 9.64 12.42
N PHE A 255 -5.72 10.51 12.27
CA PHE A 255 -7.09 10.07 12.06
C PHE A 255 -7.28 9.40 10.70
N VAL A 256 -6.73 9.97 9.63
CA VAL A 256 -6.83 9.40 8.28
C VAL A 256 -6.24 7.99 8.25
N ASP A 257 -5.03 7.82 8.79
CA ASP A 257 -4.37 6.51 8.82
C ASP A 257 -5.06 5.51 9.75
N LEU A 258 -5.68 5.97 10.84
CA LEU A 258 -6.45 5.09 11.73
C LEU A 258 -7.61 4.45 10.98
N PHE A 259 -8.34 5.25 10.19
CA PHE A 259 -9.45 4.76 9.38
C PHE A 259 -8.99 3.90 8.20
N ASP A 260 -7.89 4.27 7.54
CA ASP A 260 -7.32 3.50 6.42
C ASP A 260 -6.85 2.11 6.88
N THR A 261 -6.05 2.08 7.95
CA THR A 261 -5.56 0.85 8.59
C THR A 261 -6.72 -0.02 9.07
N MET A 262 -7.71 0.57 9.75
CA MET A 262 -8.85 -0.17 10.26
C MET A 262 -9.70 -0.75 9.13
N GLY A 263 -10.07 0.06 8.14
CA GLY A 263 -10.89 -0.35 7.01
C GLY A 263 -10.23 -1.49 6.25
N THR A 264 -8.93 -1.37 6.01
CA THR A 264 -8.17 -2.41 5.32
C THR A 264 -7.98 -3.66 6.16
N LEU A 265 -7.55 -3.56 7.42
CA LEU A 265 -7.39 -4.73 8.29
C LEU A 265 -8.68 -5.51 8.42
N VAL A 266 -9.82 -4.83 8.61
CA VAL A 266 -11.13 -5.49 8.72
C VAL A 266 -11.53 -6.11 7.38
N GLY A 267 -11.44 -5.37 6.28
CA GLY A 267 -11.84 -5.85 4.96
C GLY A 267 -11.04 -7.07 4.49
N VAL A 268 -9.71 -7.06 4.67
CA VAL A 268 -8.87 -8.21 4.32
C VAL A 268 -9.09 -9.37 5.31
N SER A 269 -9.23 -9.08 6.61
CA SER A 269 -9.44 -10.12 7.63
C SER A 269 -10.76 -10.86 7.47
N GLU A 270 -11.82 -10.14 7.11
CA GLU A 270 -13.12 -10.75 6.79
C GLU A 270 -12.99 -11.69 5.60
N LYS A 271 -12.34 -11.24 4.52
CA LYS A 271 -12.08 -12.06 3.34
C LYS A 271 -11.20 -13.29 3.65
N ALA A 272 -10.27 -13.15 4.60
CA ALA A 272 -9.37 -14.20 5.05
C ALA A 272 -9.99 -15.17 6.06
N GLY A 273 -11.13 -14.82 6.66
CA GLY A 273 -11.74 -15.58 7.75
C GLY A 273 -10.94 -15.49 9.06
N PHE A 274 -10.26 -14.37 9.32
CA PHE A 274 -9.47 -14.15 10.53
C PHE A 274 -10.24 -13.47 11.67
N LEU A 275 -11.40 -12.89 11.38
CA LEU A 275 -12.23 -12.26 12.39
C LEU A 275 -12.83 -13.30 13.34
N ASP A 276 -12.82 -12.98 14.64
CA ASP A 276 -13.48 -13.80 15.66
C ASP A 276 -15.02 -13.66 15.59
N ARG A 277 -15.72 -14.40 16.45
CA ARG A 277 -17.20 -14.36 16.49
C ARG A 277 -17.79 -12.99 16.82
N SER A 278 -16.99 -12.09 17.38
CA SER A 278 -17.34 -10.71 17.69
C SER A 278 -16.85 -9.72 16.64
N GLY A 279 -16.39 -10.19 15.47
CA GLY A 279 -15.90 -9.33 14.39
C GLY A 279 -14.53 -8.69 14.68
N ARG A 280 -13.81 -9.14 15.71
CA ARG A 280 -12.51 -8.58 16.10
C ARG A 280 -11.37 -9.37 15.48
N LEU A 281 -10.31 -8.68 15.13
CA LEU A 281 -9.09 -9.29 14.61
C LEU A 281 -8.17 -9.73 15.76
N PRO A 282 -7.87 -11.03 15.93
CA PRO A 282 -6.88 -11.47 16.89
C PRO A 282 -5.53 -10.81 16.61
N ARG A 283 -4.71 -10.55 17.64
CA ARG A 283 -3.36 -9.96 17.46
C ARG A 283 -3.37 -8.62 16.69
N ALA A 284 -4.50 -7.89 16.63
CA ALA A 284 -4.60 -6.60 15.95
C ALA A 284 -3.51 -5.63 16.40
N ASN A 285 -3.19 -5.60 17.69
CA ASN A 285 -2.11 -4.77 18.22
C ASN A 285 -0.75 -4.99 17.50
N ARG A 286 -0.38 -6.23 17.18
CA ARG A 286 0.87 -6.52 16.45
C ARG A 286 0.83 -6.02 15.01
N ALA A 287 -0.33 -6.13 14.36
CA ALA A 287 -0.55 -5.59 13.02
C ALA A 287 -0.44 -4.05 13.03
N LEU A 288 -1.05 -3.40 14.03
CA LEU A 288 -1.02 -1.95 14.22
C LEU A 288 0.38 -1.42 14.59
N LEU A 289 1.21 -2.22 15.27
CA LEU A 289 2.61 -1.89 15.51
C LEU A 289 3.45 -1.98 14.23
N ALA A 290 3.21 -2.98 13.39
CA ALA A 290 3.89 -3.09 12.10
C ALA A 290 3.61 -1.88 11.20
N ASP A 291 2.36 -1.44 11.21
CA ASP A 291 1.87 -0.23 10.56
C ASP A 291 2.55 1.04 11.08
N SER A 292 2.52 1.29 12.40
CA SER A 292 3.11 2.52 12.95
C SER A 292 4.64 2.57 12.82
N VAL A 293 5.33 1.43 13.01
CA VAL A 293 6.78 1.33 12.79
C VAL A 293 7.12 1.47 11.30
N GLY A 294 6.30 0.90 10.42
CA GLY A 294 6.39 1.11 8.98
C GLY A 294 6.29 2.58 8.61
N THR A 295 5.36 3.31 9.22
CA THR A 295 5.19 4.75 9.02
C THR A 295 6.41 5.55 9.51
N MET A 296 6.94 5.24 10.69
CA MET A 296 8.16 5.90 11.18
C MET A 296 9.35 5.63 10.26
N ALA A 297 9.55 4.38 9.83
CA ALA A 297 10.59 4.03 8.87
C ALA A 297 10.37 4.77 7.53
N GLY A 298 9.13 4.79 7.04
CA GLY A 298 8.70 5.53 5.86
C GLY A 298 9.13 6.99 5.90
N ALA A 299 8.77 7.70 6.96
CA ALA A 299 9.15 9.08 7.15
C ALA A 299 10.67 9.28 7.18
N VAL A 300 11.40 8.39 7.87
CA VAL A 300 12.87 8.46 7.92
C VAL A 300 13.52 8.27 6.55
N PHE A 301 12.99 7.38 5.70
CA PHE A 301 13.44 7.23 4.31
C PHE A 301 12.91 8.35 3.39
N GLY A 302 11.96 9.16 3.86
CA GLY A 302 11.41 10.31 3.17
C GLY A 302 10.18 10.02 2.31
N THR A 303 9.43 8.96 2.63
CA THR A 303 8.11 8.70 2.06
C THR A 303 7.00 9.05 3.07
N SER A 304 5.78 9.15 2.57
CA SER A 304 4.55 9.32 3.35
C SER A 304 4.24 8.11 4.25
N THR A 305 3.20 8.25 5.07
CA THR A 305 2.65 7.23 5.98
C THR A 305 2.48 5.88 5.29
N VAL A 306 2.97 4.82 5.93
CA VAL A 306 2.89 3.43 5.45
C VAL A 306 1.75 2.74 6.16
N THR A 307 0.82 2.17 5.40
CA THR A 307 -0.38 1.52 5.93
C THR A 307 -0.59 0.13 5.34
N THR A 308 -1.54 -0.61 5.89
CA THR A 308 -1.94 -1.94 5.39
C THR A 308 -2.68 -1.82 4.07
N TYR A 309 -2.39 -2.71 3.11
CA TYR A 309 -2.94 -2.67 1.75
C TYR A 309 -4.07 -3.66 1.52
N ILE A 310 -5.16 -3.17 0.91
CA ILE A 310 -6.37 -3.95 0.60
C ILE A 310 -6.12 -5.02 -0.47
N GLU A 311 -5.11 -4.80 -1.31
CA GLU A 311 -4.59 -5.70 -2.33
C GLU A 311 -4.13 -7.04 -1.74
N SER A 312 -3.80 -7.09 -0.45
CA SER A 312 -3.56 -8.33 0.29
C SER A 312 -4.73 -9.32 0.21
N ALA A 313 -5.96 -8.84 -0.02
CA ALA A 313 -7.12 -9.69 -0.29
C ALA A 313 -6.93 -10.58 -1.52
N SER A 314 -6.15 -10.14 -2.52
CA SER A 314 -5.83 -10.93 -3.71
C SER A 314 -4.96 -12.14 -3.36
N GLY A 315 -3.89 -11.96 -2.58
CA GLY A 315 -3.05 -13.05 -2.10
C GLY A 315 -3.79 -14.02 -1.19
N VAL A 316 -4.63 -13.48 -0.30
CA VAL A 316 -5.52 -14.26 0.56
C VAL A 316 -6.52 -15.10 -0.27
N SER A 317 -7.04 -14.55 -1.38
CA SER A 317 -7.99 -15.26 -2.25
C SER A 317 -7.39 -16.48 -2.94
N VAL A 318 -6.08 -16.48 -3.20
CA VAL A 318 -5.36 -17.60 -3.82
C VAL A 318 -4.70 -18.54 -2.80
N GLY A 319 -4.91 -18.29 -1.50
CA GLY A 319 -4.60 -19.24 -0.43
C GLY A 319 -3.55 -18.79 0.59
N ALA A 320 -3.08 -17.54 0.57
CA ALA A 320 -2.22 -17.02 1.64
C ALA A 320 -2.96 -16.98 2.97
N ARG A 321 -2.31 -17.44 4.04
CA ARG A 321 -2.87 -17.52 5.38
C ARG A 321 -1.90 -17.07 6.48
N THR A 322 -0.62 -16.90 6.18
CA THR A 322 0.40 -16.60 7.18
C THR A 322 1.29 -15.43 6.77
N GLY A 323 2.10 -14.96 7.72
CA GLY A 323 3.11 -13.94 7.47
C GLY A 323 4.20 -14.33 6.47
N PHE A 324 4.32 -15.60 6.07
CA PHE A 324 5.26 -16.01 5.03
C PHE A 324 4.92 -15.35 3.69
N ALA A 325 3.62 -15.23 3.35
CA ALA A 325 3.21 -14.50 2.14
C ALA A 325 3.68 -13.04 2.18
N SER A 326 3.59 -12.36 3.33
CA SER A 326 4.13 -11.01 3.51
C SER A 326 5.64 -10.97 3.36
N VAL A 327 6.38 -11.94 3.93
CA VAL A 327 7.84 -12.01 3.72
C VAL A 327 8.18 -12.13 2.23
N VAL A 328 7.44 -12.94 1.47
CA VAL A 328 7.61 -13.02 0.02
C VAL A 328 7.34 -11.67 -0.65
N THR A 329 6.25 -10.99 -0.31
CA THR A 329 5.95 -9.64 -0.82
C THR A 329 7.05 -8.62 -0.48
N GLY A 330 7.57 -8.63 0.75
CA GLY A 330 8.64 -7.74 1.19
C GLY A 330 9.95 -7.98 0.43
N ILE A 331 10.28 -9.24 0.15
CA ILE A 331 11.43 -9.59 -0.71
C ILE A 331 11.22 -9.03 -2.12
N LEU A 332 10.01 -9.16 -2.68
CA LEU A 332 9.71 -8.64 -4.01
C LEU A 332 9.80 -7.11 -4.08
N PHE A 333 9.44 -6.38 -3.02
CA PHE A 333 9.70 -4.94 -2.95
C PHE A 333 11.20 -4.61 -2.94
N LEU A 334 12.03 -5.37 -2.23
CA LEU A 334 13.48 -5.17 -2.28
C LEU A 334 14.04 -5.48 -3.67
N VAL A 335 13.52 -6.49 -4.35
CA VAL A 335 13.91 -6.80 -5.73
C VAL A 335 13.45 -5.70 -6.68
N ALA A 336 12.25 -5.15 -6.48
CA ALA A 336 11.69 -4.09 -7.32
C ALA A 336 12.57 -2.84 -7.38
N ILE A 337 13.31 -2.53 -6.30
CA ILE A 337 14.30 -1.45 -6.25
C ILE A 337 15.32 -1.53 -7.39
N PHE A 338 15.69 -2.75 -7.80
CA PHE A 338 16.67 -2.97 -8.86
C PHE A 338 16.03 -3.16 -10.24
N LEU A 339 14.72 -3.41 -10.31
CA LEU A 339 13.98 -3.70 -11.55
C LEU A 339 13.30 -2.46 -12.16
N THR A 340 13.75 -1.26 -11.79
CA THR A 340 13.25 0.02 -12.31
C THR A 340 14.36 0.80 -13.02
N PRO A 341 14.81 0.31 -14.19
CA PRO A 341 15.77 1.00 -15.06
C PRO A 341 15.14 2.15 -15.87
#